data_AF-A0A374TP02-F1
#
_entry.id   AF-A0A374TP02-F1
#
_cell.length_a   1.000
_cell.length_b   1.000
_cell.length_c   1.000
_cell.angle_alpha   90.00
_cell.angle_beta   90.00
_cell.angle_gamma   90.00
#
_symmetry.space_group_name_H-M   'P 1'
#
loop_
_entity.id
_entity.type
_entity.pdbx_description
1 polymer ?
#
loop_
_entity_poly.entity_id
_entity_poly.type
_entity_poly.pdbx_seq_one_letter_code
_entity_poly.pdbx_strand_id
1 'polypeptide(L)'
;MSKDNWEFKHYIVYREVHGSIPDGYDIVCADKNPFNCQPENLVAVPHRLMARINSTDTPDWHDAESLRQCVALCELASGIHKAELSVPRTCGVCGKTFLPDPSKGADYQNRYRKTCPECRAQGLKAHGERTVKLLVTCCVCGKQFPARAKNQKRCPECIAIHPKWGAKRHADLEERKRKD
;
A
#
# COMPACT_ATOMS: atom_id res chain seq x y z
N MET A 1 5.22 37.50 31.24
CA MET A 1 3.82 37.11 30.95
C MET A 1 3.65 37.23 29.43
N SER A 2 3.43 36.12 28.72
CA SER A 2 3.20 36.18 27.27
C SER A 2 1.87 36.87 26.99
N LYS A 3 1.79 37.60 25.87
CA LYS A 3 0.64 38.42 25.45
C LYS A 3 -0.33 37.65 24.55
N ASP A 4 -0.40 36.33 24.68
CA ASP A 4 -1.23 35.48 23.82
C ASP A 4 -2.59 35.24 24.47
N ASN A 5 -3.41 36.28 24.50
CA ASN A 5 -4.82 36.19 24.91
C ASN A 5 -5.76 36.00 23.70
N TRP A 6 -5.19 35.70 22.52
CA TRP A 6 -5.95 35.54 21.30
C TRP A 6 -6.31 34.08 21.13
N GLU A 7 -7.60 33.79 21.21
CA GLU A 7 -8.16 32.48 20.93
C GLU A 7 -9.05 32.53 19.69
N PHE A 8 -9.10 31.42 18.96
CA PHE A 8 -9.94 31.31 17.78
C PHE A 8 -11.43 31.35 18.16
N LYS A 9 -12.19 32.20 17.47
CA LYS A 9 -13.64 32.35 17.70
C LYS A 9 -14.40 31.01 17.66
N HIS A 10 -14.10 30.15 16.69
CA HIS A 10 -14.77 28.86 16.54
C HIS A 10 -14.48 27.90 17.71
N TYR A 11 -13.32 28.00 18.37
CA TYR A 11 -13.03 27.23 19.59
C TYR A 11 -13.87 27.73 20.77
N ILE A 12 -14.00 29.05 20.93
CA ILE A 12 -14.84 29.65 21.98
C ILE A 12 -16.29 29.22 21.81
N VAL A 13 -16.87 29.44 20.62
CA VAL A 13 -18.28 29.12 20.33
C VAL A 13 -18.55 27.62 20.48
N TYR A 14 -17.64 26.76 20.00
CA TYR A 14 -17.79 25.33 20.16
C TYR A 14 -17.85 24.94 21.65
N ARG A 15 -16.98 25.50 22.49
CA ARG A 15 -16.96 25.17 23.92
C ARG A 15 -18.20 25.62 24.68
N GLU A 16 -18.77 26.76 24.32
CA GLU A 16 -20.00 27.27 24.94
C GLU A 16 -21.19 26.31 24.74
N VAL A 17 -21.25 25.62 23.59
CA VAL A 17 -22.37 24.75 23.23
C VAL A 17 -22.10 23.27 23.53
N HIS A 18 -20.88 22.79 23.28
CA HIS A 18 -20.52 21.38 23.35
C HIS A 18 -19.63 21.01 24.55
N GLY A 19 -19.11 22.00 25.27
CA GLY A 19 -18.18 21.79 26.37
C GLY A 19 -16.73 21.62 25.92
N SER A 20 -15.91 20.93 26.70
CA SER A 20 -14.47 20.79 26.44
C SER A 20 -14.18 20.11 25.10
N ILE A 21 -13.23 20.68 24.35
CA ILE A 21 -12.70 20.07 23.12
C ILE A 21 -11.77 18.92 23.53
N PRO A 22 -11.95 17.69 22.99
CA PRO A 22 -11.08 16.57 23.33
C PRO A 22 -9.63 16.80 22.90
N ASP A 23 -8.69 16.23 23.64
CA ASP A 23 -7.26 16.33 23.33
C ASP A 23 -6.96 15.78 21.93
N GLY A 24 -6.20 16.55 21.14
CA GLY A 24 -5.82 16.18 19.77
C GLY A 24 -6.94 16.34 18.75
N TYR A 25 -7.98 17.13 19.04
CA TYR A 25 -9.02 17.51 18.09
C TYR A 25 -8.87 18.97 17.66
N ASP A 26 -9.16 19.24 16.39
CA ASP A 26 -9.33 20.56 15.83
C ASP A 26 -10.81 20.86 15.64
N ILE A 27 -11.21 22.12 15.79
CA ILE A 27 -12.57 22.57 15.46
C ILE A 27 -12.59 23.10 14.01
N VAL A 28 -13.45 22.51 13.18
CA VAL A 28 -13.54 22.79 11.75
C VAL A 28 -14.89 23.42 11.41
N CYS A 29 -14.87 24.52 10.65
CA CYS A 29 -16.06 25.06 9.98
C CYS A 29 -16.42 24.17 8.78
N ALA A 30 -17.52 23.43 8.89
CA ALA A 30 -17.86 22.35 7.98
C ALA A 30 -18.31 22.83 6.58
N ASP A 31 -18.68 24.10 6.43
CA ASP A 31 -18.95 24.74 5.15
C ASP A 31 -17.69 25.28 4.45
N LYS A 32 -16.49 25.03 5.00
CA LYS A 32 -15.18 25.54 4.55
C LYS A 32 -15.05 27.06 4.60
N ASN A 33 -16.00 27.78 5.20
CA ASN A 33 -15.90 29.21 5.45
C ASN A 33 -15.34 29.45 6.87
N PRO A 34 -14.09 29.93 7.01
CA PRO A 34 -13.48 30.13 8.33
C PRO A 34 -14.20 31.19 9.18
N PHE A 35 -15.08 32.00 8.59
CA PHE A 35 -15.85 33.03 9.29
C PHE A 35 -17.24 32.55 9.75
N ASN A 36 -17.73 31.41 9.27
CA ASN A 36 -19.01 30.84 9.68
C ASN A 36 -18.85 30.00 10.96
N CYS A 37 -18.74 30.67 12.10
CA CYS A 37 -18.60 30.02 13.41
C CYS A 37 -19.95 29.69 14.07
N GLN A 38 -21.03 29.45 13.31
CA GLN A 38 -22.30 29.03 13.90
C GLN A 38 -22.16 27.63 14.53
N PRO A 39 -22.69 27.39 15.75
CA PRO A 39 -22.46 26.12 16.46
C PRO A 39 -22.77 24.87 15.63
N GLU A 40 -23.81 24.90 14.81
CA GLU A 40 -24.27 23.77 13.99
C GLU A 40 -23.31 23.44 12.84
N ASN A 41 -22.50 24.43 12.42
CA ASN A 41 -21.45 24.30 11.39
C ASN A 41 -20.11 23.83 11.96
N LEU A 42 -19.95 23.80 13.30
CA LEU A 42 -18.69 23.44 13.94
C LEU A 42 -18.64 21.94 14.24
N VAL A 43 -17.56 21.30 13.80
CA VAL A 43 -17.31 19.87 14.06
C VAL A 43 -15.94 19.71 14.67
N ALA A 44 -15.85 18.98 15.79
CA ALA A 44 -14.59 18.54 16.34
C ALA A 44 -14.07 17.34 15.53
N VAL A 45 -12.87 17.48 14.98
CA VAL A 45 -12.23 16.51 14.10
C VAL A 45 -10.89 16.08 14.70
N PRO A 46 -10.56 14.78 14.81
CA PRO A 46 -9.25 14.36 15.27
C PRO A 46 -8.15 14.93 14.36
N HIS A 47 -7.17 15.64 14.92
CA HIS A 47 -6.06 16.27 14.19
C HIS A 47 -5.35 15.30 13.26
N ARG A 48 -5.15 14.05 13.72
CA ARG A 48 -4.53 12.95 12.95
C ARG A 48 -5.24 12.62 11.63
N LEU A 49 -6.51 12.99 11.48
CA LEU A 49 -7.30 12.73 10.28
C LEU A 49 -7.33 13.91 9.31
N MET A 50 -6.89 15.11 9.71
CA MET A 50 -7.02 16.32 8.87
C MET A 50 -6.34 16.17 7.50
N ALA A 51 -5.15 15.57 7.46
CA ALA A 51 -4.47 15.29 6.19
C ALA A 51 -5.23 14.28 5.31
N ARG A 52 -5.93 13.31 5.93
CA ARG A 52 -6.71 12.29 5.24
C ARG A 52 -8.06 12.84 4.75
N ILE A 53 -8.72 13.69 5.53
CA ILE A 53 -9.99 14.32 5.17
C ILE A 53 -9.81 15.26 3.98
N ASN A 54 -8.64 15.90 3.86
CA ASN A 54 -8.31 16.79 2.76
C ASN A 54 -7.67 16.07 1.55
N SER A 55 -7.60 14.74 1.54
CA SER A 55 -7.03 14.00 0.41
C SER A 55 -8.04 13.82 -0.73
N THR A 56 -7.54 13.75 -1.96
CA THR A 56 -8.36 13.66 -3.18
C THR A 56 -9.20 12.38 -3.30
N ASP A 57 -8.91 11.37 -2.49
CA ASP A 57 -9.60 10.08 -2.45
C ASP A 57 -10.65 9.98 -1.33
N THR A 58 -10.81 11.02 -0.50
CA THR A 58 -11.89 11.12 0.49
C THR A 58 -13.09 11.83 -0.14
N PRO A 59 -14.34 11.43 0.16
CA PRO A 59 -15.51 12.16 -0.31
C PRO A 59 -15.45 13.65 0.04
N ASP A 60 -16.01 14.47 -0.85
CA ASP A 60 -16.09 15.90 -0.56
C ASP A 60 -17.13 16.19 0.53
N TRP A 61 -16.94 17.29 1.25
CA TRP A 61 -17.81 17.73 2.34
C TRP A 61 -18.03 19.24 2.29
N HIS A 62 -19.23 19.67 2.66
CA HIS A 62 -19.66 21.07 2.59
C HIS A 62 -20.61 21.48 3.73
N ASP A 63 -20.86 20.58 4.67
CA ASP A 63 -21.67 20.82 5.85
C ASP A 63 -21.25 19.87 6.99
N ALA A 64 -21.82 20.08 8.17
CA ALA A 64 -21.45 19.33 9.36
C ALA A 64 -21.78 17.84 9.25
N GLU A 65 -22.81 17.46 8.50
CA GLU A 65 -23.20 16.06 8.30
C GLU A 65 -22.19 15.34 7.40
N SER A 66 -21.93 15.88 6.21
CA SER A 66 -20.95 15.34 5.25
C SER A 66 -19.55 15.31 5.85
N LEU A 67 -19.14 16.30 6.65
CA LEU A 67 -17.87 16.27 7.37
C LEU A 67 -17.81 15.14 8.39
N ARG A 68 -18.87 14.93 9.19
CA ARG A 68 -18.93 13.80 10.14
C ARG A 68 -18.86 12.44 9.42
N GLN A 69 -19.51 12.30 8.27
CA GLN A 69 -19.41 11.10 7.45
C GLN A 69 -17.97 10.88 6.93
N CYS A 70 -17.30 11.95 6.47
CA CYS A 70 -15.90 11.88 6.05
C CYS A 70 -14.96 11.44 7.18
N VAL A 71 -15.15 12.00 8.39
CA VAL A 71 -14.41 11.59 9.60
C VAL A 71 -14.60 10.10 9.86
N ALA A 72 -15.85 9.61 9.86
CA ALA A 72 -16.16 8.21 10.11
C ALA A 72 -15.52 7.27 9.07
N LEU A 73 -15.53 7.65 7.79
CA LEU A 73 -14.87 6.89 6.72
C LEU A 73 -13.34 6.84 6.92
N CYS A 74 -12.73 7.96 7.29
CA CYS A 74 -11.29 8.04 7.55
C CYS A 74 -10.87 7.20 8.77
N GLU A 75 -11.70 7.18 9.81
CA GLU A 75 -11.51 6.29 10.97
C GLU A 75 -11.58 4.82 10.56
N LEU A 76 -12.62 4.44 9.80
CA LEU A 76 -12.77 3.07 9.32
C LEU A 76 -11.58 2.63 8.47
N ALA A 77 -11.13 3.47 7.53
CA ALA A 77 -9.97 3.19 6.70
C ALA A 77 -8.69 3.00 7.53
N SER A 78 -8.50 3.83 8.55
CA SER A 78 -7.37 3.73 9.50
C SER A 78 -7.45 2.43 10.32
N GLY A 79 -8.64 2.05 10.77
CA GLY A 79 -8.90 0.78 11.47
C GLY A 79 -8.58 -0.43 10.61
N ILE A 80 -9.05 -0.44 9.35
CA ILE A 80 -8.75 -1.50 8.37
C ILE A 80 -7.23 -1.60 8.17
N HIS A 81 -6.55 -0.47 7.95
CA HIS A 81 -5.11 -0.47 7.73
C HIS A 81 -4.34 -1.07 8.92
N LYS A 82 -4.69 -0.66 10.14
CA LYS A 82 -4.11 -1.20 11.37
C LYS A 82 -4.34 -2.70 11.50
N ALA A 83 -5.55 -3.17 11.18
CA ALA A 83 -5.87 -4.60 11.20
C ALA A 83 -5.02 -5.38 10.19
N GLU A 84 -4.89 -4.91 8.95
CA GLU A 84 -4.06 -5.58 7.93
C GLU A 84 -2.56 -5.62 8.26
N LEU A 85 -2.06 -4.61 8.97
CA LEU A 85 -0.68 -4.60 9.47
C LEU A 85 -0.47 -5.53 10.66
N SER A 86 -1.52 -5.84 11.42
CA SER A 86 -1.46 -6.80 12.53
C SER A 86 -1.41 -8.27 12.08
N VAL A 87 -1.58 -8.54 10.79
CA VAL A 87 -1.55 -9.90 10.24
C VAL A 87 -0.09 -10.34 9.99
N PRO A 88 0.39 -11.44 10.62
CA PRO A 88 1.70 -12.00 10.35
C PRO A 88 1.85 -12.49 8.91
N ARG A 89 3.06 -12.40 8.34
CA ARG A 89 3.34 -12.74 6.94
C ARG A 89 4.54 -13.63 6.79
N THR A 90 4.52 -14.48 5.77
CA THR A 90 5.65 -15.34 5.42
C THR A 90 6.63 -14.60 4.52
N CYS A 91 7.91 -14.60 4.88
CA CYS A 91 8.95 -13.99 4.07
C CYS A 91 9.21 -14.81 2.79
N GLY A 92 9.12 -14.17 1.62
CA GLY A 92 9.43 -14.80 0.34
C GLY A 92 10.92 -15.04 0.05
N VAL A 93 11.82 -14.70 0.99
CA VAL A 93 13.27 -14.98 0.90
C VAL A 93 13.63 -16.15 1.79
N CYS A 94 13.37 -16.05 3.10
CA CYS A 94 13.79 -17.04 4.09
C CYS A 94 12.67 -17.92 4.65
N GLY A 95 11.41 -17.69 4.26
CA GLY A 95 10.26 -18.48 4.73
C GLY A 95 9.79 -18.19 6.16
N LYS A 96 10.51 -17.37 6.94
CA LYS A 96 10.10 -17.02 8.31
C LYS A 96 8.83 -16.16 8.33
N THR A 97 8.00 -16.37 9.34
CA THR A 97 6.89 -15.47 9.67
C THR A 97 7.41 -14.19 10.31
N PHE A 98 6.88 -13.03 9.92
CA PHE A 98 7.22 -11.74 10.50
C PHE A 98 5.99 -10.83 10.56
N LEU A 99 6.00 -9.91 11.52
CA LEU A 99 5.03 -8.82 11.57
C LEU A 99 5.62 -7.58 10.88
N PRO A 100 4.88 -6.93 9.97
CA PRO A 100 5.29 -5.66 9.38
C PRO A 100 5.36 -4.57 10.45
N ASP A 101 6.45 -3.82 10.45
CA ASP A 101 6.64 -2.68 11.35
C ASP A 101 6.15 -1.39 10.66
N PRO A 102 5.01 -0.79 11.10
CA PRO A 102 4.49 0.44 10.53
C PRO A 102 5.47 1.61 10.62
N SER A 103 6.37 1.63 11.61
CA SER A 103 7.34 2.72 11.78
C SER A 103 8.43 2.73 10.69
N LYS A 104 8.56 1.64 9.93
CA LYS A 104 9.66 1.45 8.96
C LYS A 104 9.17 1.46 7.52
N GLY A 105 9.07 2.64 6.92
CA GLY A 105 8.73 2.86 5.51
C GLY A 105 7.28 3.31 5.32
N ALA A 106 6.91 3.66 4.09
CA ALA A 106 5.56 4.15 3.79
C ALA A 106 4.50 3.05 3.97
N ASP A 107 3.28 3.45 4.36
CA ASP A 107 2.16 2.55 4.65
C ASP A 107 1.86 1.56 3.51
N TYR A 108 1.89 2.02 2.26
CA TYR A 108 1.67 1.14 1.10
C TYR A 108 2.77 0.06 0.97
N GLN A 109 4.01 0.38 1.34
CA GLN A 109 5.12 -0.58 1.34
C GLN A 109 4.97 -1.58 2.49
N ASN A 110 4.41 -1.13 3.61
CA ASN A 110 4.14 -1.97 4.76
C ASN A 110 2.94 -2.88 4.53
N ARG A 111 1.86 -2.43 3.87
CA ARG A 111 0.68 -3.26 3.56
C ARG A 111 1.02 -4.49 2.71
N TYR A 112 1.86 -4.34 1.68
CA TYR A 112 2.19 -5.43 0.74
C TYR A 112 3.58 -6.04 0.96
N ARG A 113 4.16 -5.87 2.16
CA ARG A 113 5.52 -6.32 2.44
C ARG A 113 5.62 -7.85 2.38
N LYS A 114 6.50 -8.36 1.49
CA LYS A 114 6.83 -9.79 1.32
C LYS A 114 8.19 -10.21 1.91
N THR A 115 8.99 -9.27 2.38
CA THR A 115 10.35 -9.53 2.89
C THR A 115 10.47 -9.11 4.35
N CYS A 116 10.98 -9.99 5.20
CA CYS A 116 11.16 -9.69 6.62
C CYS A 116 12.23 -8.60 6.84
N PRO A 117 12.25 -7.96 8.01
CA PRO A 117 13.24 -6.92 8.34
C PRO A 117 14.69 -7.43 8.26
N GLU A 118 14.95 -8.65 8.71
CA GLU A 118 16.29 -9.28 8.69
C GLU A 118 16.83 -9.40 7.26
N CYS A 119 16.07 -10.01 6.35
CA CYS A 119 16.48 -10.15 4.95
C CYS A 119 16.66 -8.78 4.27
N ARG A 120 15.82 -7.79 4.59
CA ARG A 120 15.99 -6.42 4.06
C ARG A 120 17.27 -5.76 4.55
N ALA A 121 17.65 -5.95 5.81
CA ALA A 121 18.88 -5.40 6.37
C ALA A 121 20.13 -5.98 5.66
N GLN A 122 20.02 -7.20 5.13
CA GLN A 122 21.03 -7.86 4.32
C GLN A 122 20.97 -7.48 2.82
N GLY A 123 20.09 -6.56 2.43
CA GLY A 123 19.89 -6.15 1.03
C GLY A 123 19.10 -7.16 0.18
N LEU A 124 18.53 -8.21 0.79
CA LEU A 124 17.73 -9.21 0.09
C LEU A 124 16.28 -8.71 -0.09
N LYS A 125 15.65 -9.09 -1.20
CA LYS A 125 14.26 -8.75 -1.51
C LYS A 125 13.57 -9.94 -2.17
N ALA A 126 12.39 -10.29 -1.65
CA ALA A 126 11.53 -11.28 -2.30
C ALA A 126 11.13 -10.77 -3.69
N HIS A 127 11.30 -11.60 -4.72
CA HIS A 127 10.78 -11.29 -6.04
C HIS A 127 9.25 -11.24 -6.00
N GLY A 128 8.67 -10.24 -6.64
CA GLY A 128 7.22 -10.23 -6.86
C GLY A 128 6.80 -11.45 -7.67
N GLU A 129 5.61 -11.97 -7.43
CA GLU A 129 5.00 -12.90 -8.39
C GLU A 129 4.82 -12.16 -9.70
N ARG A 130 5.31 -12.75 -10.79
CA ARG A 130 4.93 -12.25 -12.10
C ARG A 130 3.45 -12.56 -12.29
N THR A 131 2.65 -11.50 -12.36
CA THR A 131 1.20 -11.55 -12.54
C THR A 131 0.80 -12.24 -13.86
N VAL A 132 1.73 -12.36 -14.81
CA VAL A 132 1.51 -13.05 -16.08
C VAL A 132 2.49 -14.21 -16.19
N LYS A 133 1.97 -15.45 -16.15
CA LYS A 133 2.68 -16.63 -16.64
C LYS A 133 2.71 -16.52 -18.17
N LEU A 134 3.80 -15.97 -18.72
CA LEU A 134 3.98 -15.93 -20.17
C LEU A 134 4.09 -17.38 -20.66
N LEU A 135 3.07 -17.89 -21.34
CA LEU A 135 3.15 -19.17 -22.06
C LEU A 135 3.99 -18.93 -23.31
N VAL A 136 5.11 -19.64 -23.41
CA VAL A 136 6.07 -19.48 -24.50
C VAL A 136 6.31 -20.83 -25.17
N THR A 137 6.45 -20.82 -26.48
CA THR A 137 6.80 -22.01 -27.26
C THR A 137 8.31 -22.24 -27.17
N CYS A 138 8.72 -23.47 -26.79
CA CYS A 138 10.12 -23.83 -26.74
C CYS A 138 10.73 -23.90 -28.14
N CYS A 139 11.86 -23.22 -28.35
CA CYS A 139 12.57 -23.23 -29.64
C CYS A 139 13.29 -24.56 -29.99
N VAL A 140 13.25 -25.55 -29.11
CA VAL A 140 13.90 -26.86 -29.31
C VAL A 140 12.84 -27.93 -29.55
N CYS A 141 11.90 -28.10 -28.61
CA CYS A 141 10.89 -29.15 -28.68
C CYS A 141 9.52 -28.68 -29.18
N GLY A 142 9.29 -27.38 -29.35
CA GLY A 142 7.99 -26.84 -29.79
C GLY A 142 6.87 -26.87 -28.75
N LYS A 143 7.08 -27.45 -27.56
CA LYS A 143 6.08 -27.46 -26.48
C LYS A 143 5.87 -26.06 -25.89
N GLN A 144 4.63 -25.73 -25.54
CA GLN A 144 4.32 -24.54 -24.75
C GLN A 144 4.66 -24.77 -23.26
N PHE A 145 5.22 -23.77 -22.60
CA PHE A 145 5.55 -23.85 -21.17
C PHE A 145 5.45 -22.47 -20.50
N PRO A 146 5.17 -22.41 -19.19
CA PRO A 146 5.19 -21.15 -18.44
C PRO A 146 6.64 -20.69 -18.20
N ALA A 147 7.05 -19.60 -18.82
CA ALA A 147 8.41 -19.07 -18.68
C ALA A 147 8.66 -18.47 -17.29
N ARG A 148 9.77 -18.88 -16.66
CA ARG A 148 10.23 -18.33 -15.37
C ARG A 148 11.02 -17.03 -15.55
N ALA A 149 11.62 -16.81 -16.72
CA ALA A 149 12.35 -15.60 -17.09
C ALA A 149 11.78 -14.97 -18.38
N LYS A 150 11.79 -13.63 -18.50
CA LYS A 150 11.29 -12.89 -19.67
C LYS A 150 11.90 -13.37 -20.99
N ASN A 151 13.17 -13.82 -20.95
CA ASN A 151 13.94 -14.25 -22.13
C ASN A 151 14.12 -15.78 -22.20
N GLN A 152 13.32 -16.56 -21.48
CA GLN A 152 13.44 -18.02 -21.50
C GLN A 152 12.88 -18.57 -22.81
N LYS A 153 13.78 -19.04 -23.70
CA LYS A 153 13.43 -19.62 -25.00
C LYS A 153 13.30 -21.16 -24.99
N ARG A 154 13.73 -21.81 -23.90
CA ARG A 154 13.73 -23.27 -23.75
C ARG A 154 12.87 -23.70 -22.56
N CYS A 155 12.11 -24.78 -22.71
CA CYS A 155 11.37 -25.35 -21.60
C CYS A 155 12.34 -25.94 -20.54
N PRO A 156 11.88 -26.14 -19.29
CA PRO A 156 12.71 -26.72 -18.24
C PRO A 156 13.32 -28.09 -18.60
N GLU A 157 12.59 -28.94 -19.34
CA GLU A 157 13.08 -30.24 -19.82
C GLU A 157 14.30 -30.08 -20.74
N CYS A 158 14.22 -29.23 -21.76
CA CYS A 158 15.34 -28.98 -22.69
C CYS A 158 16.53 -28.28 -22.01
N ILE A 159 16.29 -27.50 -20.94
CA ILE A 159 17.37 -26.92 -20.14
C ILE A 159 18.06 -28.02 -19.33
N ALA A 160 17.32 -28.98 -18.75
CA ALA A 160 17.89 -30.07 -17.97
C ALA A 160 18.80 -30.99 -18.81
N ILE A 161 18.42 -31.26 -20.07
CA ILE A 161 19.24 -32.09 -20.99
C ILE A 161 20.56 -31.39 -21.34
N HIS A 162 20.53 -30.10 -21.68
CA HIS A 162 21.72 -29.32 -22.01
C HIS A 162 21.76 -27.97 -21.27
N PRO A 163 22.18 -27.98 -19.98
CA PRO A 163 22.15 -26.79 -19.13
C PRO A 163 23.08 -25.68 -19.61
N LYS A 164 24.27 -26.06 -20.09
CA LYS A 164 25.34 -25.14 -20.49
C LYS A 164 25.19 -24.59 -21.91
N TRP A 165 24.26 -25.10 -22.71
CA TRP A 165 24.13 -24.69 -24.11
C TRP A 165 23.18 -23.52 -24.28
N GLY A 166 23.47 -22.65 -25.24
CA GLY A 166 22.53 -21.63 -25.69
C GLY A 166 21.33 -22.23 -26.43
N ALA A 167 20.23 -21.50 -26.48
CA ALA A 167 18.98 -21.93 -27.13
C ALA A 167 19.18 -22.32 -28.61
N LYS A 168 19.94 -21.49 -29.35
CA LYS A 168 20.27 -21.71 -30.77
C LYS A 168 21.07 -23.00 -30.97
N ARG A 169 22.18 -23.16 -30.23
CA ARG A 169 23.06 -24.34 -30.31
C ARG A 169 22.32 -25.65 -30.02
N HIS A 170 21.38 -25.65 -29.06
CA HIS A 170 20.58 -26.84 -28.77
C HIS A 170 19.57 -27.11 -29.92
N ALA A 171 18.88 -26.09 -30.42
CA ALA A 171 17.96 -26.25 -31.55
C ALA A 171 18.66 -26.81 -32.81
N ASP A 172 19.83 -26.26 -33.16
CA ASP A 172 20.60 -26.69 -34.34
C ASP A 172 21.02 -28.18 -34.26
N LEU A 173 21.30 -28.69 -33.05
CA LEU A 173 21.69 -30.08 -32.83
C LEU A 173 20.51 -31.04 -32.90
N GLU A 174 19.36 -30.67 -32.34
CA GLU A 174 18.14 -31.47 -32.47
C GLU A 174 17.62 -31.47 -33.91
N GLU A 175 17.81 -30.39 -34.66
CA GLU A 175 17.48 -30.37 -36.09
C GLU A 175 18.36 -31.32 -36.91
N ARG A 176 19.67 -31.38 -36.62
CA ARG A 176 20.60 -32.34 -37.26
C ARG A 176 20.19 -33.78 -36.98
N LYS A 177 19.92 -34.13 -35.71
CA LYS A 177 19.46 -35.47 -35.32
C LYS A 177 18.15 -35.92 -35.97
N ARG A 178 17.29 -35.00 -36.41
CA ARG A 178 16.03 -35.33 -37.13
C ARG A 178 16.23 -35.58 -38.61
N LYS A 179 17.37 -35.15 -39.18
CA LYS A 179 17.71 -35.29 -40.59
C LYS A 179 18.58 -36.51 -40.88
N ASP A 180 19.22 -37.07 -39.84
CA ASP A 180 19.93 -38.34 -39.85
C ASP A 180 18.97 -39.49 -39.49
#